data_AF-A0A523VLU1-F1
#
_entry.id   AF-A0A523VLU1-F1
#
_cell.length_a   1.000
_cell.length_b   1.000
_cell.length_c   1.000
_cell.angle_alpha   90.00
_cell.angle_beta   90.00
_cell.angle_gamma   90.00
#
_symmetry.space_group_name_H-M   'P 1'
#
loop_
_entity.id
_entity.type
_entity.pdbx_description
1 polymer ?
#
loop_
_entity_poly.entity_id
_entity_poly.type
_entity_poly.pdbx_seq_one_letter_code
_entity_poly.pdbx_strand_id
1 'polypeptide(L)'
;MDSSIDNTKDKSVSRQSAKVTLYIVLLIILLSLMNFLFGWASYEDIPSILQPYSPIILLIHPYLTYIQAALVFGFGYLAVNAISGLVYVYMREVADHPTAATVKTLARISGMAVLLSLMTSVFNVNPAAALTVGSFGGLVVGFATQSILSNVVAGVFLLLSRPFTYGDVITVKGQTGTVKQIKLMHLVLESEDEKGEILIPSGTVVAEIIRRKKPLAKHKPLETIIVLEQPPETAVKGVIIKFTGRLVETETHDPIPDKPVKIFDIDIERDDLLASGITKRDGRYIIQWTAKKTDRWDNTAEIHARFEGDDAYKPSESNKYTITLRDKK
;
A
#
# COMPACT_ATOMS: atom_id res chain seq x y z
N MET A 1 25.12 -6.85 -21.54
CA MET A 1 24.95 -5.50 -22.12
C MET A 1 25.00 -4.41 -21.03
N ASP A 2 25.71 -4.68 -19.92
CA ASP A 2 25.57 -3.93 -18.66
C ASP A 2 26.88 -3.18 -18.27
N SER A 3 28.05 -3.66 -18.73
CA SER A 3 29.35 -3.08 -18.38
C SER A 3 29.66 -1.72 -19.01
N SER A 4 29.00 -1.35 -20.11
CA SER A 4 29.22 -0.06 -20.77
C SER A 4 28.48 1.08 -20.08
N ILE A 5 27.32 0.81 -19.47
CA ILE A 5 26.51 1.82 -18.78
C ILE A 5 27.18 2.21 -17.46
N ASP A 6 27.67 1.22 -16.71
CA ASP A 6 28.35 1.41 -15.43
C ASP A 6 29.64 2.26 -15.55
N ASN A 7 30.45 1.97 -16.57
CA ASN A 7 31.69 2.71 -16.85
C ASN A 7 31.44 4.19 -17.20
N THR A 8 30.34 4.53 -17.89
CA THR A 8 30.01 5.93 -18.21
C THR A 8 29.54 6.72 -16.99
N LYS A 9 28.84 6.06 -16.07
CA LYS A 9 28.34 6.63 -14.83
C LYS A 9 29.49 6.96 -13.88
N ASP A 10 30.37 5.99 -13.59
CA ASP A 10 31.53 6.20 -12.70
C ASP A 10 32.43 7.32 -13.18
N LYS A 11 32.62 7.43 -14.50
CA LYS A 11 33.33 8.55 -15.12
C LYS A 11 32.61 9.89 -14.92
N SER A 12 31.29 9.91 -14.94
CA SER A 12 30.51 11.15 -14.73
C SER A 12 30.47 11.58 -13.27
N VAL A 13 30.33 10.64 -12.32
CA VAL A 13 30.35 10.87 -10.87
C VAL A 13 31.73 11.39 -10.44
N SER A 14 32.79 10.67 -10.80
CA SER A 14 34.17 11.07 -10.48
C SER A 14 34.51 12.44 -11.07
N ARG A 15 34.03 12.76 -12.28
CA ARG A 15 34.23 14.08 -12.88
C ARG A 15 33.50 15.19 -12.14
N GLN A 16 32.28 14.98 -11.68
CA GLN A 16 31.52 15.99 -10.93
C GLN A 16 32.09 16.17 -9.52
N SER A 17 32.42 15.09 -8.81
CA SER A 17 33.04 15.17 -7.48
C SER A 17 34.41 15.86 -7.54
N ALA A 18 35.24 15.52 -8.53
CA ALA A 18 36.53 16.18 -8.74
C ALA A 18 36.36 17.69 -8.99
N LYS A 19 35.33 18.11 -9.73
CA LYS A 19 35.00 19.54 -9.91
C LYS A 19 34.61 20.21 -8.61
N VAL A 20 33.75 19.60 -7.81
CA VAL A 20 33.34 20.15 -6.50
C VAL A 20 34.56 20.34 -5.60
N THR A 21 35.37 19.29 -5.45
CA THR A 21 36.60 19.35 -4.65
C THR A 21 37.55 20.41 -5.19
N LEU A 22 37.78 20.45 -6.50
CA LEU A 22 38.63 21.45 -7.13
C LEU A 22 38.14 22.87 -6.86
N TYR A 23 36.85 23.16 -7.04
CA TYR A 23 36.29 24.49 -6.83
C TYR A 23 36.36 24.92 -5.36
N ILE A 24 36.09 24.01 -4.41
CA ILE A 24 36.20 24.30 -2.97
C ILE A 24 37.66 24.53 -2.58
N VAL A 25 38.58 23.65 -3.00
CA VAL A 25 40.01 23.78 -2.71
C VAL A 25 40.57 25.07 -3.29
N LEU A 26 40.21 25.40 -4.55
CA LEU A 26 40.66 26.62 -5.20
C LEU A 26 40.10 27.86 -4.52
N LEU A 27 38.83 27.83 -4.08
CA LEU A 27 38.25 28.89 -3.26
C LEU A 27 39.01 29.07 -1.94
N ILE A 28 39.30 27.98 -1.21
CA ILE A 28 40.03 28.04 0.06
C ILE A 28 41.43 28.63 -0.17
N ILE A 29 42.16 28.15 -1.18
CA ILE A 29 43.49 28.66 -1.52
C ILE A 29 43.43 30.16 -1.85
N LEU A 30 42.48 30.59 -2.68
CA LEU A 30 42.33 32.00 -3.05
C LEU A 30 41.97 32.87 -1.83
N LEU A 31 41.08 32.41 -0.96
CA LEU A 31 40.71 33.13 0.26
C LEU A 31 41.88 33.19 1.25
N SER A 32 42.61 32.10 1.44
CA SER A 32 43.82 32.05 2.27
C SER A 32 44.92 32.96 1.72
N LEU A 33 45.13 32.97 0.40
CA LEU A 33 46.10 33.86 -0.25
C LEU A 33 45.69 35.32 -0.10
N MET A 34 44.41 35.65 -0.30
CA MET A 34 43.88 37.00 -0.13
C MET A 34 44.05 37.47 1.33
N ASN A 35 43.70 36.63 2.31
CA ASN A 35 43.89 36.93 3.72
C ASN A 35 45.38 37.06 4.09
N PHE A 36 46.25 36.21 3.52
CA PHE A 36 47.69 36.31 3.72
C PHE A 36 48.27 37.56 3.07
N LEU A 37 47.76 38.06 1.96
CA LEU A 37 48.33 39.26 1.32
C LEU A 37 47.79 40.56 1.91
N PHE A 38 46.58 40.54 2.44
CA PHE A 38 45.83 41.77 2.77
C PHE A 38 45.08 41.74 4.12
N GLY A 39 45.23 40.71 4.93
CA GLY A 39 44.50 40.54 6.20
C GLY A 39 45.12 41.25 7.42
N TRP A 40 46.07 42.16 7.21
CA TRP A 40 46.79 42.86 8.27
C TRP A 40 45.96 44.03 8.81
N ALA A 41 45.90 44.20 10.14
CA ALA A 41 45.08 45.24 10.77
C ALA A 41 45.78 46.61 10.80
N SER A 42 47.10 46.63 10.95
CA SER A 42 47.91 47.86 11.00
C SER A 42 49.08 47.81 10.03
N TYR A 43 49.61 48.99 9.69
CA TYR A 43 50.81 49.10 8.84
C TYR A 43 52.00 48.30 9.40
N GLU A 44 52.17 48.32 10.73
CA GLU A 44 53.25 47.63 11.43
C GLU A 44 53.18 46.10 11.32
N ASP A 45 51.97 45.56 11.07
CA ASP A 45 51.74 44.12 10.91
C ASP A 45 52.09 43.61 9.50
N ILE A 46 52.34 44.51 8.54
CA ILE A 46 52.68 44.14 7.17
C ILE A 46 54.09 43.53 7.16
N PRO A 47 54.26 42.29 6.65
CA PRO A 47 55.58 41.66 6.52
C PRO A 47 56.58 42.57 5.85
N SER A 48 57.83 42.58 6.31
CA SER A 48 58.88 43.49 5.84
C SER A 48 59.08 43.46 4.32
N ILE A 49 58.87 42.30 3.69
CA ILE A 49 58.94 42.12 2.24
C ILE A 49 57.82 42.85 1.46
N LEU A 50 56.69 43.11 2.10
CA LEU A 50 55.51 43.77 1.51
C LEU A 50 55.39 45.25 1.91
N GLN A 51 56.12 45.72 2.92
CA GLN A 51 56.09 47.12 3.37
C GLN A 51 56.33 48.16 2.25
N PRO A 52 57.22 47.94 1.25
CA PRO A 52 57.38 48.87 0.14
C PRO A 52 56.10 49.10 -0.69
N TYR A 53 55.16 48.16 -0.65
CA TYR A 53 53.89 48.20 -1.39
C TYR A 53 52.70 48.66 -0.55
N SER A 54 52.93 49.05 0.71
CA SER A 54 51.89 49.45 1.65
C SER A 54 50.93 50.54 1.16
N PRO A 55 51.32 51.59 0.39
CA PRO A 55 50.35 52.59 -0.09
C PRO A 55 49.32 51.98 -1.05
N ILE A 56 49.75 51.02 -1.88
CA ILE A 56 48.89 50.31 -2.83
C ILE A 56 47.97 49.34 -2.08
N ILE A 57 48.50 48.63 -1.07
CA ILE A 57 47.73 47.72 -0.21
C ILE A 57 46.58 48.46 0.49
N LEU A 58 46.87 49.62 1.09
CA LEU A 58 45.88 50.44 1.79
C LEU A 58 44.80 50.99 0.85
N LEU A 59 45.17 51.33 -0.39
CA LEU A 59 44.22 51.77 -1.42
C LEU A 59 43.22 50.66 -1.80
N ILE A 60 43.66 49.40 -1.83
CA ILE A 60 42.84 48.25 -2.24
C ILE A 60 42.01 47.70 -1.07
N HIS A 61 42.44 47.91 0.18
CA HIS A 61 41.85 47.28 1.36
C HIS A 61 40.31 47.42 1.47
N PRO A 62 39.68 48.60 1.23
CA PRO A 62 38.22 48.75 1.28
C PRO A 62 37.47 47.90 0.24
N TYR A 63 38.13 47.52 -0.85
CA TYR A 63 37.54 46.76 -1.95
C TYR A 63 37.64 45.24 -1.76
N LEU A 64 38.42 44.76 -0.77
CA LEU A 64 38.63 43.33 -0.55
C LEU A 64 37.34 42.59 -0.22
N THR A 65 36.40 43.21 0.50
CA THR A 65 35.10 42.59 0.82
C THR A 65 34.32 42.25 -0.45
N TYR A 66 34.38 43.10 -1.48
CA TYR A 66 33.72 42.84 -2.76
C TYR A 66 34.44 41.75 -3.57
N ILE A 67 35.77 41.72 -3.51
CA ILE A 67 36.58 40.66 -4.14
C ILE A 67 36.28 39.32 -3.46
N GLN A 68 36.24 39.28 -2.14
CA GLN A 68 35.86 38.10 -1.37
C GLN A 68 34.45 37.64 -1.71
N ALA A 69 33.48 38.56 -1.78
CA ALA A 69 32.12 38.24 -2.17
C ALA A 69 32.06 37.66 -3.58
N ALA A 70 32.78 38.24 -4.54
CA ALA A 70 32.85 37.74 -5.91
C ALA A 70 33.49 36.34 -5.98
N LEU A 71 34.54 36.08 -5.21
CA LEU A 71 35.16 34.76 -5.12
C LEU A 71 34.20 33.73 -4.52
N VAL A 72 33.63 34.00 -3.36
CA VAL A 72 32.71 33.07 -2.68
C VAL A 72 31.47 32.83 -3.55
N PHE A 73 30.88 33.87 -4.16
CA PHE A 73 29.74 33.71 -5.06
C PHE A 73 30.11 32.93 -6.32
N GLY A 74 31.23 33.27 -6.97
CA GLY A 74 31.68 32.62 -8.21
C GLY A 74 31.98 31.13 -8.00
N PHE A 75 32.84 30.79 -7.04
CA PHE A 75 33.16 29.38 -6.75
C PHE A 75 32.00 28.64 -6.11
N GLY A 76 31.22 29.31 -5.26
CA GLY A 76 30.00 28.76 -4.69
C GLY A 76 28.98 28.39 -5.77
N TYR A 77 28.76 29.26 -6.77
CA TYR A 77 27.89 29.00 -7.90
C TYR A 77 28.36 27.79 -8.73
N LEU A 78 29.68 27.70 -8.99
CA LEU A 78 30.28 26.56 -9.66
C LEU A 78 30.13 25.26 -8.86
N ALA A 79 30.34 25.32 -7.54
CA ALA A 79 30.15 24.19 -6.64
C ALA A 79 28.69 23.73 -6.61
N VAL A 80 27.72 24.63 -6.45
CA VAL A 80 26.28 24.31 -6.49
C VAL A 80 25.88 23.67 -7.82
N ASN A 81 26.43 24.15 -8.94
CA ASN A 81 26.18 23.55 -10.25
C ASN A 81 26.78 22.15 -10.40
N ALA A 82 27.98 21.92 -9.87
CA ALA A 82 28.61 20.61 -9.87
C ALA A 82 27.89 19.62 -8.94
N ILE A 83 27.51 20.05 -7.73
CA ILE A 83 26.73 19.27 -6.76
C ILE A 83 25.36 18.90 -7.35
N SER A 84 24.61 19.86 -7.90
CA SER A 84 23.33 19.56 -8.54
C SER A 84 23.49 18.62 -9.75
N GLY A 85 24.60 18.72 -10.49
CA GLY A 85 24.98 17.76 -11.52
C GLY A 85 25.23 16.35 -10.98
N LEU A 86 25.87 16.23 -9.82
CA LEU A 86 26.09 14.96 -9.14
C LEU A 86 24.76 14.34 -8.67
N VAL A 87 23.90 15.14 -8.03
CA VAL A 87 22.55 14.74 -7.63
C VAL A 87 21.75 14.21 -8.81
N TYR A 88 21.84 14.86 -9.98
CA TYR A 88 21.19 14.41 -11.20
C TYR A 88 21.66 13.01 -11.63
N VAL A 89 22.97 12.76 -11.61
CA VAL A 89 23.54 11.45 -12.00
C VAL A 89 23.04 10.35 -11.08
N TYR A 90 23.05 10.57 -9.76
CA TYR A 90 22.49 9.60 -8.81
C TYR A 90 20.99 9.41 -9.00
N MET A 91 20.23 10.49 -9.19
CA MET A 91 18.78 10.40 -9.32
C MET A 91 18.34 9.68 -10.61
N ARG A 92 19.17 9.70 -11.66
CA ARG A 92 18.92 8.99 -12.92
C ARG A 92 18.95 7.46 -12.78
N GLU A 93 19.45 6.92 -11.68
CA GLU A 93 19.46 5.48 -11.42
C GLU A 93 18.13 4.97 -10.88
N VAL A 94 17.43 5.83 -10.12
CA VAL A 94 16.20 5.48 -9.41
C VAL A 94 14.97 6.10 -10.04
N ALA A 95 15.14 7.06 -10.95
CA ALA A 95 14.03 7.77 -11.60
C ALA A 95 14.31 8.15 -13.07
N ASP A 96 13.22 8.46 -13.77
CA ASP A 96 13.22 8.90 -15.16
C ASP A 96 13.82 10.30 -15.33
N HIS A 97 14.00 10.71 -16.59
CA HIS A 97 14.69 11.96 -16.91
C HIS A 97 13.97 13.21 -16.36
N PRO A 98 12.64 13.37 -16.51
CA PRO A 98 11.91 14.50 -15.94
C PRO A 98 12.02 14.58 -14.41
N THR A 99 11.91 13.46 -13.72
CA THR A 99 12.01 13.44 -12.25
C THR A 99 13.42 13.80 -11.78
N ALA A 100 14.46 13.19 -12.40
CA ALA A 100 15.85 13.52 -12.06
C ALA A 100 16.20 14.99 -12.34
N ALA A 101 15.68 15.56 -13.44
CA ALA A 101 15.85 16.98 -13.76
C ALA A 101 15.16 17.90 -12.73
N THR A 102 13.99 17.50 -12.20
CA THR A 102 13.28 18.22 -11.15
C THR A 102 14.08 18.22 -9.85
N VAL A 103 14.59 17.06 -9.44
CA VAL A 103 15.44 16.92 -8.23
C VAL A 103 16.74 17.73 -8.36
N LYS A 104 17.37 17.72 -9.55
CA LYS A 104 18.52 18.59 -9.85
C LYS A 104 18.19 20.07 -9.62
N THR A 105 17.04 20.51 -10.12
CA THR A 105 16.59 21.90 -10.01
C THR A 105 16.34 22.28 -8.56
N LEU A 106 15.68 21.41 -7.78
CA LEU A 106 15.50 21.59 -6.34
C LEU A 106 16.85 21.69 -5.61
N ALA A 107 17.77 20.76 -5.86
CA ALA A 107 19.10 20.79 -5.25
C ALA A 107 19.87 22.08 -5.59
N ARG A 108 19.72 22.58 -6.83
CA ARG A 108 20.32 23.87 -7.24
C ARG A 108 19.68 25.05 -6.52
N ILE A 109 18.35 25.10 -6.40
CA ILE A 109 17.65 26.18 -5.68
C ILE A 109 18.05 26.17 -4.21
N SER A 110 18.06 25.02 -3.55
CA SER A 110 18.49 24.88 -2.16
C SER A 110 19.96 25.29 -1.97
N GLY A 111 20.85 24.86 -2.88
CA GLY A 111 22.25 25.28 -2.87
C GLY A 111 22.42 26.78 -3.06
N MET A 112 21.60 27.41 -3.90
CA MET A 112 21.59 28.86 -4.08
C MET A 112 21.16 29.60 -2.81
N ALA A 113 20.14 29.09 -2.12
CA ALA A 113 19.69 29.67 -0.85
C ALA A 113 20.80 29.63 0.21
N VAL A 114 21.54 28.52 0.31
CA VAL A 114 22.71 28.40 1.20
C VAL A 114 23.81 29.38 0.77
N LEU A 115 24.12 29.48 -0.52
CA LEU A 115 25.13 30.40 -1.04
C LEU A 115 24.79 31.86 -0.72
N LEU A 116 23.53 32.28 -0.92
CA LEU A 116 23.06 33.61 -0.57
C LEU A 116 23.13 33.85 0.94
N SER A 117 22.85 32.83 1.76
CA SER A 117 23.04 32.93 3.21
C SER A 117 24.51 33.09 3.60
N LEU A 118 25.48 32.52 2.86
CA LEU A 118 26.90 32.73 3.12
C LEU A 118 27.35 34.15 2.76
N MET A 119 26.69 34.79 1.77
CA MET A 119 26.99 36.19 1.40
C MET A 119 26.73 37.17 2.55
N THR A 120 25.74 36.89 3.41
CA THR A 120 25.44 37.78 4.55
C THR A 120 26.62 37.85 5.53
N SER A 121 27.36 36.75 5.68
CA SER A 121 28.58 36.70 6.50
C SER A 121 29.72 37.49 5.87
N VAL A 122 29.89 37.46 4.54
CA VAL A 122 30.95 38.20 3.85
C VAL A 122 30.76 39.71 3.99
N PHE A 123 29.52 40.19 3.87
CA PHE A 123 29.19 41.60 4.02
C PHE A 123 29.03 42.05 5.47
N ASN A 124 29.29 41.17 6.45
CA ASN A 124 29.09 41.42 7.87
C ASN A 124 27.69 42.02 8.16
N VAL A 125 26.68 41.52 7.44
CA VAL A 125 25.29 41.98 7.59
C VAL A 125 24.85 41.67 9.00
N ASN A 126 24.11 42.60 9.62
CA ASN A 126 23.53 42.38 10.94
C ASN A 126 22.78 41.03 10.96
N PRO A 127 23.16 40.09 11.84
CA PRO A 127 22.51 38.78 11.94
C PRO A 127 21.00 38.87 12.14
N ALA A 128 20.51 39.90 12.84
CA ALA A 128 19.07 40.14 13.02
C ALA A 128 18.37 40.52 11.70
N ALA A 129 19.02 41.31 10.84
CA ALA A 129 18.47 41.68 9.52
C ALA A 129 18.43 40.46 8.58
N ALA A 130 19.51 39.67 8.54
CA ALA A 130 19.55 38.42 7.78
C ALA A 130 18.49 37.42 8.27
N LEU A 131 18.33 37.28 9.59
CA LEU A 131 17.30 36.43 10.20
C LEU A 131 15.90 36.91 9.84
N THR A 132 15.66 38.23 9.79
CA THR A 132 14.36 38.80 9.43
C THR A 132 13.96 38.42 8.01
N VAL A 133 14.87 38.66 7.04
CA VAL A 133 14.61 38.33 5.63
C VAL A 133 14.49 36.82 5.43
N GLY A 134 15.37 36.03 6.05
CA GLY A 134 15.34 34.58 5.98
C GLY A 134 14.06 33.98 6.57
N SER A 135 13.59 34.51 7.71
CA SER A 135 12.37 34.04 8.37
C SER A 135 11.13 34.35 7.54
N PHE A 136 11.05 35.56 6.96
CA PHE A 136 9.95 35.90 6.05
C PHE A 136 9.96 35.02 4.79
N GLY A 137 11.13 34.80 4.18
CA GLY A 137 11.27 33.90 3.04
C GLY A 137 10.87 32.45 3.39
N GLY A 138 11.29 31.96 4.54
CA GLY A 138 10.91 30.65 5.06
C GLY A 138 9.41 30.51 5.29
N LEU A 139 8.76 31.55 5.85
CA LEU A 139 7.31 31.59 6.05
C LEU A 139 6.55 31.50 4.72
N VAL A 140 6.95 32.29 3.71
CA VAL A 140 6.33 32.29 2.38
C VAL A 140 6.43 30.92 1.72
N VAL A 141 7.62 30.29 1.77
CA VAL A 141 7.82 28.92 1.25
C VAL A 141 6.99 27.90 2.05
N GLY A 142 6.92 28.06 3.37
CA GLY A 142 6.09 27.22 4.25
C GLY A 142 4.61 27.27 3.88
N PHE A 143 4.05 28.47 3.69
CA PHE A 143 2.66 28.62 3.25
C PHE A 143 2.42 28.07 1.85
N ALA A 144 3.35 28.28 0.91
CA ALA A 144 3.24 27.73 -0.44
C ALA A 144 3.22 26.19 -0.46
N THR A 145 3.91 25.54 0.49
CA THR A 145 4.03 24.08 0.57
C THR A 145 3.04 23.42 1.53
N GLN A 146 2.27 24.20 2.29
CA GLN A 146 1.40 23.73 3.36
C GLN A 146 0.44 22.62 2.92
N SER A 147 -0.24 22.79 1.79
CA SER A 147 -1.21 21.80 1.29
C SER A 147 -0.56 20.47 0.90
N ILE A 148 0.63 20.53 0.31
CA ILE A 148 1.38 19.34 -0.10
C ILE A 148 1.78 18.54 1.15
N LEU A 149 2.39 19.22 2.14
CA LEU A 149 2.82 18.58 3.38
C LEU A 149 1.64 18.00 4.16
N SER A 150 0.51 18.73 4.23
CA SER A 150 -0.71 18.24 4.88
C SER A 150 -1.19 16.92 4.27
N ASN A 151 -1.21 16.81 2.94
CA ASN A 151 -1.58 15.56 2.27
C ASN A 151 -0.58 14.43 2.53
N VAL A 152 0.73 14.70 2.54
CA VAL A 152 1.75 13.69 2.89
C VAL A 152 1.51 13.14 4.29
N VAL A 153 1.37 14.02 5.28
CA VAL A 153 1.16 13.63 6.69
C VAL A 153 -0.14 12.83 6.84
N ALA A 154 -1.22 13.27 6.18
CA ALA A 154 -2.48 12.56 6.18
C ALA A 154 -2.36 11.16 5.56
N GLY A 155 -1.63 11.00 4.44
CA GLY A 155 -1.40 9.68 3.85
C GLY A 155 -0.59 8.75 4.75
N VAL A 156 0.48 9.25 5.39
CA VAL A 156 1.23 8.47 6.41
C VAL A 156 0.28 8.02 7.52
N PHE A 157 -0.55 8.92 8.04
CA PHE A 157 -1.53 8.59 9.07
C PHE A 157 -2.52 7.51 8.60
N LEU A 158 -3.08 7.62 7.40
CA LEU A 158 -4.00 6.60 6.85
C LEU A 158 -3.33 5.23 6.69
N LEU A 159 -2.07 5.21 6.26
CA LEU A 159 -1.29 3.97 6.11
C LEU A 159 -1.01 3.28 7.45
N LEU A 160 -0.79 4.06 8.52
CA LEU A 160 -0.52 3.55 9.86
C LEU A 160 -1.80 3.15 10.61
N SER A 161 -2.82 4.01 10.60
CA SER A 161 -4.07 3.77 11.34
C SER A 161 -5.00 2.79 10.64
N ARG A 162 -4.87 2.61 9.31
CA ARG A 162 -5.67 1.71 8.46
C ARG A 162 -7.18 1.72 8.81
N PRO A 163 -7.86 2.88 8.80
CA PRO A 163 -9.27 2.97 9.19
C PRO A 163 -10.20 2.21 8.22
N PHE A 164 -9.72 1.91 7.02
CA PHE A 164 -10.33 1.07 5.99
C PHE A 164 -9.24 0.30 5.26
N THR A 165 -9.59 -0.82 4.64
CA THR A 165 -8.68 -1.72 3.94
C THR A 165 -9.03 -1.79 2.45
N TYR A 166 -8.11 -2.33 1.64
CA TYR A 166 -8.37 -2.69 0.26
C TYR A 166 -9.67 -3.49 0.13
N GLY A 167 -10.52 -3.12 -0.84
CA GLY A 167 -11.81 -3.77 -1.07
C GLY A 167 -12.98 -3.20 -0.26
N ASP A 168 -12.72 -2.33 0.73
CA ASP A 168 -13.82 -1.65 1.44
C ASP A 168 -14.52 -0.66 0.50
N VAL A 169 -15.85 -0.68 0.48
CA VAL A 169 -16.65 0.35 -0.21
C VAL A 169 -16.85 1.50 0.75
N ILE A 170 -16.33 2.67 0.37
CA ILE A 170 -16.40 3.87 1.19
C ILE A 170 -16.96 5.05 0.40
N THR A 171 -17.57 5.99 1.11
CA THR A 171 -17.97 7.30 0.56
C THR A 171 -17.18 8.40 1.27
N VAL A 172 -16.50 9.23 0.48
CA VAL A 172 -15.74 10.40 0.95
C VAL A 172 -16.15 11.61 0.10
N LYS A 173 -16.59 12.69 0.75
CA LYS A 173 -17.05 13.93 0.06
C LYS A 173 -18.08 13.68 -1.06
N GLY A 174 -19.01 12.75 -0.83
CA GLY A 174 -20.06 12.38 -1.79
C GLY A 174 -19.59 11.50 -2.97
N GLN A 175 -18.30 11.12 -3.02
CA GLN A 175 -17.77 10.16 -3.99
C GLN A 175 -17.74 8.77 -3.36
N THR A 176 -18.44 7.81 -3.95
CA THR A 176 -18.49 6.41 -3.50
C THR A 176 -17.66 5.53 -4.42
N GLY A 177 -16.87 4.64 -3.84
CA GLY A 177 -16.12 3.65 -4.60
C GLY A 177 -15.44 2.63 -3.71
N THR A 178 -14.86 1.61 -4.34
CA THR A 178 -14.11 0.55 -3.69
C THR A 178 -12.66 1.00 -3.50
N VAL A 179 -12.10 0.82 -2.30
CA VAL A 179 -10.71 1.19 -1.99
C VAL A 179 -9.77 0.32 -2.80
N LYS A 180 -9.08 0.93 -3.77
CA LYS A 180 -8.09 0.27 -4.63
C LYS A 180 -6.67 0.45 -4.13
N GLN A 181 -6.31 1.66 -3.69
CA GLN A 181 -4.96 1.90 -3.16
C GLN A 181 -4.93 3.11 -2.24
N ILE A 182 -4.18 3.00 -1.15
CA ILE A 182 -3.83 4.13 -0.28
C ILE A 182 -2.42 4.57 -0.66
N LYS A 183 -2.30 5.72 -1.36
CA LYS A 183 -1.00 6.33 -1.68
C LYS A 183 -0.69 7.44 -0.66
N LEU A 184 0.55 7.92 -0.68
CA LEU A 184 1.00 8.98 0.24
C LEU A 184 0.20 10.27 0.08
N MET A 185 -0.08 10.70 -1.14
CA MET A 185 -0.78 11.96 -1.40
C MET A 185 -2.28 11.81 -1.70
N HIS A 186 -2.70 10.60 -2.09
CA HIS A 186 -4.05 10.36 -2.58
C HIS A 186 -4.56 8.99 -2.14
N LEU A 187 -5.85 8.92 -1.83
CA LEU A 187 -6.63 7.70 -1.84
C LEU A 187 -7.17 7.44 -3.24
N VAL A 188 -6.99 6.23 -3.75
CA VAL A 188 -7.51 5.79 -5.03
C VAL A 188 -8.73 4.91 -4.79
N LEU A 189 -9.89 5.39 -5.22
CA LEU A 189 -11.13 4.61 -5.25
C LEU A 189 -11.42 4.18 -6.69
N GLU A 190 -11.93 2.97 -6.84
CA GLU A 190 -12.54 2.50 -8.08
C GLU A 190 -14.03 2.83 -8.04
N SER A 191 -14.53 3.56 -9.04
CA SER A 191 -15.93 3.97 -9.09
C SER A 191 -16.87 2.76 -9.24
N GLU A 192 -18.08 2.82 -8.64
CA GLU A 192 -19.10 1.76 -8.79
C GLU A 192 -19.51 1.54 -10.26
N ASP A 193 -19.36 2.54 -11.13
CA ASP A 193 -19.67 2.45 -12.57
C ASP A 193 -18.54 1.79 -13.39
N GLU A 194 -17.42 1.37 -12.76
CA GLU A 194 -16.20 0.81 -13.37
C GLU A 194 -15.55 1.68 -14.47
N LYS A 195 -15.99 2.95 -14.62
CA LYS A 195 -15.55 3.87 -15.68
C LYS A 195 -14.27 4.65 -15.37
N GLY A 196 -13.66 4.48 -14.20
CA GLY A 196 -12.40 5.15 -13.86
C GLY A 196 -12.04 5.17 -12.38
N GLU A 197 -10.87 5.74 -12.11
CA GLU A 197 -10.32 5.95 -10.77
C GLU A 197 -10.67 7.34 -10.23
N ILE A 198 -11.05 7.39 -8.96
CA ILE A 198 -11.29 8.64 -8.22
C ILE A 198 -10.08 8.87 -7.29
N LEU A 199 -9.35 9.94 -7.55
CA LEU A 199 -8.18 10.36 -6.76
C LEU A 199 -8.60 11.42 -5.74
N ILE A 200 -8.64 11.04 -4.47
CA ILE A 200 -9.00 11.95 -3.38
C ILE A 200 -7.74 12.31 -2.61
N PRO A 201 -7.38 13.60 -2.46
CA PRO A 201 -6.24 14.01 -1.64
C PRO A 201 -6.34 13.45 -0.22
N SER A 202 -5.26 12.85 0.29
CA SER A 202 -5.25 12.17 1.59
C SER A 202 -5.68 13.10 2.73
N GLY A 203 -5.32 14.39 2.66
CA GLY A 203 -5.73 15.40 3.63
C GLY A 203 -7.25 15.59 3.68
N THR A 204 -7.92 15.51 2.53
CA THR A 204 -9.39 15.53 2.47
C THR A 204 -9.99 14.28 3.12
N VAL A 205 -9.42 13.10 2.90
CA VAL A 205 -9.93 11.85 3.50
C VAL A 205 -9.89 11.89 5.02
N VAL A 206 -8.83 12.45 5.61
CA VAL A 206 -8.68 12.55 7.07
C VAL A 206 -9.59 13.63 7.67
N ALA A 207 -9.85 14.71 6.95
CA ALA A 207 -10.69 15.82 7.42
C ALA A 207 -12.19 15.56 7.27
N GLU A 208 -12.59 14.67 6.38
CA GLU A 208 -13.99 14.40 6.02
C GLU A 208 -14.58 13.18 6.73
N ILE A 209 -15.92 13.11 6.77
CA ILE A 209 -16.64 11.95 7.32
C ILE A 209 -16.54 10.78 6.34
N ILE A 210 -16.05 9.63 6.82
CA ILE A 210 -15.96 8.40 6.05
C ILE A 210 -17.18 7.52 6.35
N ARG A 211 -18.00 7.25 5.33
CA ARG A 211 -19.08 6.25 5.44
C ARG A 211 -18.60 4.93 4.86
N ARG A 212 -18.68 3.85 5.64
CA ARG A 212 -18.39 2.48 5.18
C ARG A 212 -19.68 1.74 4.91
N LYS A 213 -19.80 1.09 3.75
CA LYS A 213 -20.89 0.16 3.47
C LYS A 213 -20.55 -1.16 4.16
N LYS A 214 -21.43 -1.69 5.01
CA LYS A 214 -21.24 -3.04 5.56
C LYS A 214 -21.26 -4.03 4.39
N PRO A 215 -20.34 -5.02 4.36
CA PRO A 215 -20.50 -6.17 3.48
C PRO A 215 -21.90 -6.75 3.73
N LEU A 216 -22.64 -7.06 2.67
CA LEU A 216 -23.89 -7.81 2.81
C LEU A 216 -23.55 -9.06 3.63
N ALA A 217 -24.19 -9.23 4.78
CA ALA A 217 -24.03 -10.46 5.54
C ALA A 217 -24.35 -11.61 4.59
N LYS A 218 -23.40 -12.52 4.36
CA LYS A 218 -23.77 -13.83 3.82
C LYS A 218 -24.85 -14.35 4.75
N HIS A 219 -26.04 -14.60 4.22
CA HIS A 219 -27.14 -15.11 5.05
C HIS A 219 -26.62 -16.37 5.72
N LYS A 220 -26.72 -16.45 7.05
CA LYS A 220 -26.34 -17.66 7.77
C LYS A 220 -27.22 -18.79 7.21
N PRO A 221 -26.65 -19.91 6.73
CA PRO A 221 -27.46 -20.98 6.18
C PRO A 221 -28.44 -21.47 7.24
N LEU A 222 -29.70 -21.63 6.85
CA LEU A 222 -30.80 -21.99 7.74
C LEU A 222 -30.63 -23.42 8.24
N GLU A 223 -31.01 -23.68 9.49
CA GLU A 223 -31.00 -25.03 10.06
C GLU A 223 -32.06 -25.89 9.35
N THR A 224 -31.80 -27.18 9.14
CA THR A 224 -32.75 -28.07 8.49
C THR A 224 -33.03 -29.32 9.33
N ILE A 225 -34.21 -29.89 9.11
CA ILE A 225 -34.60 -31.20 9.63
C ILE A 225 -34.96 -32.07 8.43
N ILE A 226 -34.27 -33.21 8.33
CA ILE A 226 -34.67 -34.29 7.43
C ILE A 226 -35.34 -35.40 8.24
N VAL A 227 -36.57 -35.74 7.83
CA VAL A 227 -37.32 -36.85 8.41
C VAL A 227 -37.35 -37.98 7.40
N LEU A 228 -37.00 -39.18 7.85
CA LEU A 228 -37.23 -40.45 7.16
C LEU A 228 -38.42 -41.13 7.83
N GLU A 229 -39.47 -41.42 7.07
CA GLU A 229 -40.60 -42.20 7.57
C GLU A 229 -40.18 -43.65 7.81
N GLN A 230 -40.79 -44.31 8.79
CA GLN A 230 -40.39 -45.65 9.19
C GLN A 230 -40.50 -46.63 8.01
N PRO A 231 -39.38 -47.24 7.57
CA PRO A 231 -39.38 -48.25 6.52
C PRO A 231 -39.99 -49.58 7.04
N PRO A 232 -40.29 -50.54 6.15
CA PRO A 232 -40.71 -51.88 6.58
C PRO A 232 -39.60 -52.56 7.40
N GLU A 233 -39.97 -53.16 8.53
CA GLU A 233 -39.03 -53.88 9.41
C GLU A 233 -38.39 -55.10 8.75
N THR A 234 -39.08 -55.69 7.76
CA THR A 234 -38.59 -56.84 7.00
C THR A 234 -38.82 -56.65 5.51
N ALA A 235 -37.85 -57.06 4.70
CA ALA A 235 -37.95 -57.00 3.24
C ALA A 235 -37.35 -58.24 2.59
N VAL A 236 -37.94 -58.69 1.49
CA VAL A 236 -37.39 -59.79 0.68
C VAL A 236 -36.35 -59.23 -0.28
N LYS A 237 -35.18 -59.87 -0.37
CA LYS A 237 -34.13 -59.48 -1.31
C LYS A 237 -34.68 -59.48 -2.76
N GLY A 238 -34.38 -58.42 -3.50
CA GLY A 238 -34.85 -58.16 -4.87
C GLY A 238 -36.16 -57.37 -4.96
N VAL A 239 -36.83 -57.04 -3.84
CA VAL A 239 -38.03 -56.18 -3.83
C VAL A 239 -37.63 -54.71 -3.71
N ILE A 240 -38.35 -53.83 -4.40
CA ILE A 240 -38.15 -52.38 -4.31
C ILE A 240 -38.79 -51.86 -3.02
N ILE A 241 -37.97 -51.25 -2.17
CA ILE A 241 -38.40 -50.49 -1.00
C ILE A 241 -38.47 -49.01 -1.41
N LYS A 242 -39.53 -48.32 -0.99
CA LYS A 242 -39.68 -46.88 -1.18
C LYS A 242 -39.43 -46.19 0.16
N PHE A 243 -38.33 -45.46 0.25
CA PHE A 243 -38.03 -44.58 1.36
C PHE A 243 -38.73 -43.25 1.15
N THR A 244 -39.62 -42.89 2.06
CA THR A 244 -40.40 -41.66 2.02
C THR A 244 -40.01 -40.79 3.20
N GLY A 245 -40.10 -39.48 3.02
CA GLY A 245 -39.73 -38.54 4.06
C GLY A 245 -39.87 -37.10 3.61
N ARG A 246 -39.41 -36.17 4.45
CA ARG A 246 -39.53 -34.73 4.19
C ARG A 246 -38.29 -33.98 4.66
N LEU A 247 -37.92 -32.95 3.90
CA LEU A 247 -36.92 -31.96 4.28
C LEU A 247 -37.62 -30.62 4.53
N VAL A 248 -37.42 -30.07 5.73
CA VAL A 248 -37.99 -28.79 6.14
C VAL A 248 -36.94 -27.93 6.83
N GLU A 249 -37.18 -26.63 6.87
CA GLU A 249 -36.43 -25.69 7.70
C GLU A 249 -36.85 -25.85 9.18
N THR A 250 -35.89 -25.73 10.11
CA THR A 250 -36.08 -26.08 11.53
C THR A 250 -37.08 -25.18 12.27
N GLU A 251 -37.08 -23.86 12.03
CA GLU A 251 -37.93 -22.92 12.79
C GLU A 251 -39.34 -22.82 12.18
N THR A 252 -39.42 -22.51 10.90
CA THR A 252 -40.64 -22.27 10.13
C THR A 252 -41.37 -23.56 9.74
N HIS A 253 -40.66 -24.69 9.69
CA HIS A 253 -41.15 -25.96 9.14
C HIS A 253 -41.56 -25.85 7.65
N ASP A 254 -41.05 -24.82 6.96
CA ASP A 254 -41.31 -24.63 5.55
C ASP A 254 -40.65 -25.75 4.72
N PRO A 255 -41.35 -26.25 3.70
CA PRO A 255 -40.80 -27.28 2.82
C PRO A 255 -39.60 -26.77 2.03
N ILE A 256 -38.55 -27.58 1.95
CA ILE A 256 -37.35 -27.25 1.16
C ILE A 256 -37.38 -28.09 -0.15
N PRO A 257 -37.74 -27.49 -1.29
CA PRO A 257 -37.88 -28.21 -2.56
C PRO A 257 -36.56 -28.29 -3.33
N ASP A 258 -36.52 -29.21 -4.29
CA ASP A 258 -35.46 -29.35 -5.29
C ASP A 258 -34.06 -29.55 -4.69
N LYS A 259 -33.98 -30.22 -3.53
CA LYS A 259 -32.71 -30.55 -2.85
C LYS A 259 -32.38 -32.04 -2.91
N PRO A 260 -31.09 -32.40 -3.10
CA PRO A 260 -30.66 -33.79 -3.12
C PRO A 260 -30.70 -34.38 -1.71
N VAL A 261 -31.38 -35.50 -1.56
CA VAL A 261 -31.42 -36.32 -0.35
C VAL A 261 -30.82 -37.68 -0.67
N LYS A 262 -30.03 -38.21 0.25
CA LYS A 262 -29.33 -39.48 0.12
C LYS A 262 -29.76 -40.44 1.24
N ILE A 263 -29.96 -41.70 0.89
CA ILE A 263 -30.19 -42.79 1.85
C ILE A 263 -28.90 -43.58 1.96
N PHE A 264 -28.44 -43.75 3.19
CA PHE A 264 -27.19 -44.41 3.53
C PHE A 264 -27.47 -45.65 4.36
N ASP A 265 -26.60 -46.65 4.23
CA ASP A 265 -26.44 -47.73 5.19
C ASP A 265 -25.33 -47.35 6.18
N ILE A 266 -25.47 -47.71 7.45
CA ILE A 266 -24.51 -47.34 8.49
C ILE A 266 -23.43 -48.40 8.56
N ASP A 267 -22.19 -47.95 8.34
CA ASP A 267 -21.00 -48.77 8.41
C ASP A 267 -20.01 -48.23 9.45
N ILE A 268 -19.10 -49.10 9.92
CA ILE A 268 -18.10 -48.74 10.94
C ILE A 268 -17.13 -47.66 10.43
N GLU A 269 -16.75 -47.70 9.14
CA GLU A 269 -15.81 -46.74 8.57
C GLU A 269 -16.50 -45.62 7.78
N ARG A 270 -17.35 -45.97 6.83
CA ARG A 270 -18.00 -45.00 5.95
C ARG A 270 -19.34 -45.53 5.45
N ASP A 271 -20.40 -44.80 5.78
CA ASP A 271 -21.75 -45.07 5.32
C ASP A 271 -21.83 -45.30 3.79
N ASP A 272 -22.37 -46.44 3.38
CA ASP A 272 -22.57 -46.79 1.99
C ASP A 272 -23.82 -46.10 1.41
N LEU A 273 -23.67 -45.38 0.30
CA LEU A 273 -24.79 -44.73 -0.38
C LEU A 273 -25.68 -45.81 -1.05
N LEU A 274 -26.90 -45.97 -0.54
CA LEU A 274 -27.86 -46.93 -1.07
C LEU A 274 -28.62 -46.37 -2.28
N ALA A 275 -29.11 -45.15 -2.15
CA ALA A 275 -29.90 -44.47 -3.17
C ALA A 275 -29.97 -42.96 -2.90
N SER A 276 -30.31 -42.17 -3.92
CA SER A 276 -30.51 -40.73 -3.79
C SER A 276 -31.75 -40.27 -4.55
N GLY A 277 -32.34 -39.17 -4.13
CA GLY A 277 -33.44 -38.52 -4.82
C GLY A 277 -33.47 -37.03 -4.57
N ILE A 278 -34.50 -36.37 -5.07
CA ILE A 278 -34.68 -34.92 -4.96
C ILE A 278 -36.01 -34.66 -4.24
N THR A 279 -36.04 -33.68 -3.34
CA THR A 279 -37.26 -33.24 -2.68
C THR A 279 -38.20 -32.56 -3.67
N LYS A 280 -39.50 -32.82 -3.56
CA LYS A 280 -40.54 -32.20 -4.36
C LYS A 280 -40.85 -30.80 -3.85
N ARG A 281 -41.74 -30.08 -4.55
CA ARG A 281 -42.23 -28.74 -4.17
C ARG A 281 -42.74 -28.62 -2.73
N ASP A 282 -43.23 -29.71 -2.14
CA ASP A 282 -43.73 -29.78 -0.76
C ASP A 282 -42.67 -30.30 0.25
N GLY A 283 -41.41 -30.38 -0.17
CA GLY A 283 -40.28 -30.86 0.63
C GLY A 283 -40.23 -32.38 0.79
N ARG A 284 -41.21 -33.13 0.24
CA ARG A 284 -41.24 -34.59 0.37
C ARG A 284 -40.31 -35.24 -0.64
N TYR A 285 -39.64 -36.31 -0.25
CA TYR A 285 -38.86 -37.15 -1.15
C TYR A 285 -39.39 -38.58 -1.17
N ILE A 286 -39.18 -39.25 -2.29
CA ILE A 286 -39.45 -40.69 -2.47
C ILE A 286 -38.23 -41.28 -3.18
N ILE A 287 -37.50 -42.12 -2.47
CA ILE A 287 -36.26 -42.74 -2.96
C ILE A 287 -36.48 -44.25 -3.04
N GLN A 288 -36.18 -44.84 -4.20
CA GLN A 288 -36.36 -46.26 -4.42
C GLN A 288 -35.03 -46.99 -4.29
N TRP A 289 -35.04 -48.08 -3.54
CA TRP A 289 -33.88 -48.95 -3.38
C TRP A 289 -34.31 -50.40 -3.56
N THR A 290 -33.54 -51.17 -4.32
CA THR A 290 -33.78 -52.60 -4.46
C THR A 290 -33.11 -53.30 -3.30
N ALA A 291 -33.91 -53.93 -2.43
CA ALA A 291 -33.44 -54.63 -1.25
C ALA A 291 -32.37 -55.65 -1.63
N LYS A 292 -31.13 -55.41 -1.24
CA LYS A 292 -29.99 -56.28 -1.51
C LYS A 292 -29.16 -56.36 -0.24
N LYS A 293 -28.39 -57.44 -0.11
CA LYS A 293 -27.47 -57.57 1.02
C LYS A 293 -26.50 -56.38 0.99
N THR A 294 -26.41 -55.65 2.09
CA THR A 294 -25.51 -54.51 2.24
C THR A 294 -24.27 -54.95 3.03
N ASP A 295 -24.48 -55.63 4.15
CA ASP A 295 -23.40 -56.16 4.99
C ASP A 295 -22.92 -57.58 4.65
N ARG A 296 -21.65 -57.87 4.97
CA ARG A 296 -21.11 -59.23 4.83
C ARG A 296 -21.56 -60.18 5.93
N TRP A 297 -21.72 -59.68 7.15
CA TRP A 297 -21.81 -60.51 8.36
C TRP A 297 -23.22 -60.70 8.90
N ASP A 298 -24.18 -59.88 8.48
CA ASP A 298 -25.59 -60.05 8.83
C ASP A 298 -26.50 -59.91 7.59
N ASN A 299 -27.80 -59.95 7.81
CA ASN A 299 -28.81 -59.66 6.79
C ASN A 299 -29.64 -58.46 7.22
N THR A 300 -29.04 -57.49 7.90
CA THR A 300 -29.71 -56.23 8.26
C THR A 300 -29.19 -55.11 7.37
N ALA A 301 -30.01 -54.07 7.19
CA ALA A 301 -29.59 -52.80 6.61
C ALA A 301 -29.98 -51.70 7.61
N GLU A 302 -29.00 -50.97 8.11
CA GLU A 302 -29.16 -49.88 9.07
C GLU A 302 -29.21 -48.55 8.32
N ILE A 303 -30.42 -48.10 8.00
CA ILE A 303 -30.61 -46.97 7.10
C ILE A 303 -30.84 -45.64 7.81
N HIS A 304 -30.36 -44.57 7.19
CA HIS A 304 -30.77 -43.21 7.51
C HIS A 304 -30.75 -42.31 6.27
N ALA A 305 -31.48 -41.20 6.34
CA ALA A 305 -31.48 -40.18 5.30
C ALA A 305 -30.58 -39.01 5.70
N ARG A 306 -29.79 -38.50 4.77
CA ARG A 306 -28.89 -37.36 4.95
C ARG A 306 -29.12 -36.30 3.88
N PHE A 307 -29.18 -35.06 4.32
CA PHE A 307 -29.07 -33.86 3.47
C PHE A 307 -27.71 -33.21 3.75
N GLU A 308 -26.92 -32.95 2.71
CA GLU A 308 -25.53 -32.46 2.84
C GLU A 308 -25.42 -30.93 3.00
N GLY A 309 -26.52 -30.19 2.83
CA GLY A 309 -26.52 -28.73 2.88
C GLY A 309 -26.04 -28.06 1.60
N ASP A 310 -26.13 -26.73 1.57
CA ASP A 310 -25.64 -25.83 0.54
C ASP A 310 -25.39 -24.42 1.11
N ASP A 311 -25.19 -23.41 0.26
CA ASP A 311 -24.97 -22.01 0.67
C ASP A 311 -26.17 -21.41 1.45
N ALA A 312 -27.37 -21.97 1.30
CA ALA A 312 -28.60 -21.48 1.92
C ALA A 312 -29.05 -22.32 3.12
N TYR A 313 -28.69 -23.60 3.20
CA TYR A 313 -29.19 -24.55 4.19
C TYR A 313 -28.09 -25.43 4.77
N LYS A 314 -28.15 -25.69 6.08
CA LYS A 314 -27.21 -26.60 6.76
C LYS A 314 -27.55 -28.08 6.55
N PRO A 315 -26.55 -28.98 6.63
CA PRO A 315 -26.78 -30.41 6.57
C PRO A 315 -27.62 -30.92 7.75
N SER A 316 -28.34 -32.03 7.53
CA SER A 316 -29.11 -32.73 8.56
C SER A 316 -29.19 -34.23 8.30
N GLU A 317 -29.42 -35.00 9.35
CA GLU A 317 -29.57 -36.47 9.32
C GLU A 317 -30.87 -36.87 10.01
N SER A 318 -31.51 -37.93 9.49
CA SER A 318 -32.74 -38.46 10.07
C SER A 318 -32.46 -39.43 11.22
N ASN A 319 -33.53 -39.89 11.85
CA ASN A 319 -33.47 -41.10 12.67
C ASN A 319 -32.99 -42.30 11.84
N LYS A 320 -32.40 -43.25 12.56
CA LYS A 320 -31.86 -44.50 12.03
C LYS A 320 -32.89 -45.61 12.14
N TYR A 321 -32.99 -46.47 11.13
CA TYR A 321 -33.92 -47.59 11.09
C TYR A 321 -33.22 -48.86 10.61
N THR A 322 -33.59 -50.02 11.15
CA THR A 322 -33.03 -51.31 10.74
C THR A 322 -34.05 -52.12 9.97
N ILE A 323 -33.64 -52.67 8.83
CA ILE A 323 -34.46 -53.55 7.99
C ILE A 323 -33.83 -54.93 7.95
N THR A 324 -34.59 -55.97 8.31
CA THR A 324 -34.14 -57.36 8.18
C THR A 324 -34.45 -57.91 6.79
N LEU A 325 -33.40 -58.30 6.05
CA LEU A 325 -33.46 -58.83 4.70
C LEU A 325 -33.64 -60.36 4.72
N ARG A 326 -34.70 -60.85 4.09
CA ARG A 326 -34.98 -62.28 3.93
C ARG A 326 -34.69 -62.74 2.51
N ASP A 327 -34.19 -63.96 2.37
CA ASP A 327 -34.01 -64.58 1.05
C ASP A 327 -35.37 -64.92 0.43
N LYS A 328 -35.42 -64.85 -0.91
CA LYS A 328 -36.60 -65.25 -1.67
C LYS A 328 -36.69 -66.78 -1.61
N LYS A 329 -37.75 -67.31 -1.01
CA LYS A 329 -38.07 -68.74 -1.06
C LYS A 329 -38.36 -69.19 -2.49
#